data_AF-A0A916ZMJ1-F1
#
_entry.id   AF-A0A916ZMJ1-F1
#
_cell.length_a   1.000
_cell.length_b   1.000
_cell.length_c   1.000
_cell.angle_alpha   90.00
_cell.angle_beta   90.00
_cell.angle_gamma   90.00
#
_symmetry.space_group_name_H-M   'P 1'
#
loop_
_entity.id
_entity.type
_entity.pdbx_description
1 polymer ?
#
loop_
_entity_poly.entity_id
_entity_poly.type
_entity_poly.pdbx_seq_one_letter_code
_entity_poly.pdbx_strand_id
1 'polypeptide(L)'
;MKRYFTSFVLFAAIVLGSLSGFAQEVDYQELYNTSKKTALVISEKLDLSEEETQYLTRFITSREQSMAKLGPNNSEDASHAKHIEKLNRSFKKNAISIFGEEKTKEILILYPLQD
;
A
#
# COMPACT_ATOMS: atom_id res chain seq x y z
N MET A 1 30.11 -18.34 15.27
CA MET A 1 29.15 -18.50 14.17
C MET A 1 27.73 -18.43 14.71
N LYS A 2 26.95 -17.51 14.14
CA LYS A 2 25.50 -17.57 13.87
C LYS A 2 24.57 -18.19 14.92
N ARG A 3 23.67 -17.35 15.48
CA ARG A 3 22.22 -17.37 15.15
C ARG A 3 21.47 -16.34 16.01
N TYR A 4 21.26 -15.14 15.45
CA TYR A 4 20.17 -14.26 15.87
C TYR A 4 19.09 -14.35 14.79
N PHE A 5 18.18 -15.31 14.93
CA PHE A 5 17.06 -15.52 14.04
C PHE A 5 15.79 -15.66 14.88
N THR A 6 15.41 -14.59 15.57
CA THR A 6 14.06 -14.50 16.15
C THR A 6 13.80 -13.08 16.64
N SER A 7 13.14 -12.30 15.79
CA SER A 7 12.09 -11.33 16.15
C SER A 7 11.84 -10.41 14.95
N PHE A 8 11.11 -10.93 13.97
CA PHE A 8 10.46 -10.09 12.96
C PHE A 8 8.99 -10.52 12.82
N VAL A 9 8.36 -10.81 13.95
CA VAL A 9 6.91 -11.03 14.06
C VAL A 9 6.37 -9.93 14.95
N LEU A 10 5.95 -8.82 14.34
CA LEU A 10 4.81 -7.98 14.76
C LEU A 10 4.80 -6.69 13.92
N PHE A 11 4.07 -6.68 12.80
CA PHE A 11 3.35 -5.48 12.35
C PHE A 11 2.35 -5.81 11.22
N ALA A 12 1.55 -6.86 11.38
CA ALA A 12 0.50 -7.24 10.43
C ALA A 12 -0.89 -7.27 11.09
N ALA A 13 -1.13 -6.37 12.06
CA ALA A 13 -2.33 -6.41 12.91
C ALA A 13 -3.08 -5.08 13.05
N ILE A 14 -3.03 -4.18 12.06
CA ILE A 14 -3.76 -2.89 12.15
C ILE A 14 -4.85 -2.69 11.09
N VAL A 15 -4.99 -3.55 10.06
CA VAL A 15 -5.87 -3.16 8.92
C VAL A 15 -7.21 -3.91 8.81
N LEU A 16 -7.49 -4.98 9.58
CA LEU A 16 -8.67 -5.83 9.28
C LEU A 16 -9.64 -6.08 10.46
N GLY A 17 -9.62 -5.23 11.48
CA GLY A 17 -10.31 -5.48 12.75
C GLY A 17 -11.53 -4.62 13.06
N SER A 18 -12.40 -4.26 12.11
CA SER A 18 -13.70 -3.65 12.42
C SER A 18 -14.68 -3.67 11.23
N LEU A 19 -14.95 -4.87 10.71
CA LEU A 19 -16.16 -5.12 9.90
C LEU A 19 -17.38 -5.18 10.82
N SER A 20 -17.95 -4.01 11.11
CA SER A 20 -19.31 -3.88 11.61
C SER A 20 -20.06 -2.85 10.76
N GLY A 21 -20.72 -3.35 9.72
CA GLY A 21 -22.11 -3.00 9.34
C GLY A 21 -22.57 -1.55 9.22
N PHE A 22 -21.70 -0.55 9.11
CA PHE A 22 -22.07 0.83 8.82
C PHE A 22 -21.30 1.29 7.58
N ALA A 23 -21.96 2.03 6.69
CA ALA A 23 -21.29 2.74 5.60
C ALA A 23 -20.27 3.68 6.23
N GLN A 24 -19.05 3.19 6.40
CA GLN A 24 -17.95 3.90 7.05
C GLN A 24 -17.58 5.03 6.09
N GLU A 25 -17.90 6.26 6.48
CA GLU A 25 -17.42 7.43 5.77
C GLU A 25 -15.89 7.34 5.72
N VAL A 26 -15.35 7.33 4.49
CA VAL A 26 -13.90 7.19 4.31
C VAL A 26 -13.25 8.46 4.83
N ASP A 27 -12.56 8.37 5.97
CA ASP A 27 -11.73 9.46 6.47
C ASP A 27 -10.47 9.56 5.60
N TYR A 28 -10.54 10.44 4.59
CA TYR A 28 -9.44 10.68 3.67
C TYR A 28 -8.20 11.30 4.35
N GLN A 29 -8.36 11.98 5.49
CA GLN A 29 -7.25 12.53 6.25
C GLN A 29 -6.51 11.41 7.00
N GLU A 30 -7.24 10.50 7.63
CA GLU A 30 -6.66 9.32 8.28
C GLU A 30 -5.99 8.39 7.25
N LEU A 31 -6.61 8.19 6.09
CA LEU A 31 -6.05 7.42 4.98
C LEU A 31 -4.73 8.02 4.48
N TYR A 32 -4.67 9.34 4.32
CA TYR A 32 -3.43 10.03 3.96
C TYR A 32 -2.35 9.86 5.03
N ASN A 33 -2.68 10.06 6.31
CA ASN A 33 -1.73 9.91 7.42
C ASN A 33 -1.17 8.48 7.48
N THR A 34 -2.02 7.48 7.29
CA THR A 34 -1.62 6.07 7.21
C THR A 34 -0.72 5.81 6.02
N SER A 35 -1.07 6.31 4.84
CA SER A 35 -0.28 6.18 3.62
C SER A 35 1.10 6.82 3.77
N LYS A 36 1.18 8.01 4.39
CA LYS A 36 2.43 8.70 4.70
C LYS A 36 3.28 7.88 5.68
N LYS A 37 2.70 7.33 6.73
CA LYS A 37 3.42 6.50 7.69
C LYS A 37 3.99 5.24 7.03
N THR A 38 3.21 4.57 6.20
CA THR A 38 3.67 3.41 5.42
C THR A 38 4.82 3.78 4.48
N ALA A 39 4.69 4.89 3.74
CA ALA A 39 5.75 5.37 2.86
C ALA A 39 7.04 5.69 3.61
N LEU A 40 6.95 6.34 4.78
CA LEU A 40 8.13 6.64 5.62
C LEU A 40 8.84 5.36 6.07
N VAL A 41 8.10 4.35 6.55
CA VAL A 41 8.70 3.07 6.96
C VAL A 41 9.41 2.37 5.79
N ILE A 42 8.82 2.40 4.59
CA ILE A 42 9.47 1.83 3.40
C ILE A 42 10.69 2.65 3.01
N SER A 43 10.59 3.97 3.10
CA SER A 43 11.67 4.89 2.73
C SER A 43 12.90 4.73 3.61
N GLU A 44 12.70 4.57 4.94
CA GLU A 44 13.78 4.25 5.88
C GLU A 44 14.43 2.89 5.59
N LYS A 45 13.65 1.89 5.18
CA LYS A 45 14.17 0.55 4.87
C LYS A 45 14.98 0.50 3.58
N LEU A 46 14.61 1.30 2.59
CA LEU A 46 15.21 1.28 1.25
C LEU A 46 16.13 2.48 0.98
N ASP A 47 16.43 3.28 2.01
CA ASP A 47 17.24 4.50 1.92
C ASP A 47 16.76 5.43 0.79
N LEU A 48 15.44 5.66 0.75
CA LEU A 48 14.84 6.57 -0.23
C LEU A 48 15.10 8.01 0.15
N SER A 49 15.40 8.84 -0.85
CA SER A 49 15.46 10.29 -0.69
C SER A 49 14.12 10.88 -0.24
N GLU A 50 14.14 12.12 0.26
CA GLU A 50 12.92 12.84 0.63
C GLU A 50 11.96 12.95 -0.57
N GLU A 51 12.50 13.21 -1.76
CA GLU A 51 11.70 13.29 -2.99
C GLU A 51 11.05 11.94 -3.34
N GLU A 52 11.82 10.85 -3.31
CA GLU A 52 11.32 9.48 -3.51
C GLU A 52 10.24 9.12 -2.47
N THR A 53 10.42 9.53 -1.22
CA THR A 53 9.46 9.33 -0.12
C THR A 53 8.13 10.05 -0.40
N GLN A 54 8.18 11.27 -0.94
CA GLN A 54 6.99 12.03 -1.31
C GLN A 54 6.25 11.35 -2.48
N TYR A 55 6.98 10.85 -3.48
CA TYR A 55 6.36 10.07 -4.57
C TYR A 55 5.70 8.80 -4.06
N LEU A 56 6.37 8.03 -3.20
CA LEU A 56 5.82 6.82 -2.63
C LEU A 56 4.56 7.11 -1.81
N THR A 57 4.57 8.18 -1.01
CA THR A 57 3.39 8.65 -0.26
C THR A 57 2.22 8.92 -1.19
N ARG A 58 2.45 9.62 -2.31
CA ARG A 58 1.41 9.92 -3.31
C ARG A 58 0.86 8.64 -3.94
N PHE A 59 1.73 7.71 -4.33
CA PHE A 59 1.33 6.46 -4.98
C PHE A 59 0.49 5.57 -4.07
N ILE A 60 0.89 5.42 -2.80
CA ILE A 60 0.12 4.66 -1.80
C ILE A 60 -1.22 5.35 -1.56
N THR A 61 -1.22 6.67 -1.31
CA THR A 61 -2.45 7.43 -1.05
C THR A 61 -3.44 7.30 -2.20
N SER A 62 -3.00 7.54 -3.45
CA SER A 62 -3.87 7.44 -4.62
C SER A 62 -4.45 6.04 -4.81
N ARG A 63 -3.66 5.00 -4.52
CA ARG A 63 -4.15 3.62 -4.57
C ARG A 63 -5.19 3.37 -3.48
N GLU A 64 -4.89 3.67 -2.23
CA GLU A 64 -5.78 3.43 -1.09
C GLU A 64 -7.10 4.20 -1.23
N GLN A 65 -7.06 5.46 -1.70
CA GLN A 65 -8.27 6.22 -2.01
C GLN A 65 -9.12 5.56 -3.10
N SER A 66 -8.47 4.97 -4.12
CA SER A 66 -9.17 4.28 -5.19
C SER A 66 -9.77 2.95 -4.71
N MET A 67 -9.06 2.22 -3.85
CA MET A 67 -9.55 1.00 -3.21
C MET A 67 -10.75 1.30 -2.29
N ALA A 68 -10.68 2.36 -1.48
CA ALA A 68 -11.77 2.75 -0.58
C ALA A 68 -13.06 3.10 -1.35
N LYS A 69 -12.95 3.71 -2.53
CA LYS A 69 -14.09 4.01 -3.41
C LYS A 69 -14.77 2.76 -3.98
N LEU A 70 -14.07 1.64 -4.09
CA LEU A 70 -14.65 0.40 -4.62
C LEU A 70 -15.68 -0.21 -3.66
N GLY A 71 -15.56 0.06 -2.35
CA GLY A 71 -16.47 -0.39 -1.30
C GLY A 71 -16.51 -1.92 -1.11
N PRO A 72 -17.06 -2.41 0.01
CA PRO A 72 -17.12 -3.85 0.30
C PRO A 72 -18.17 -4.61 -0.53
N ASN A 73 -19.13 -3.91 -1.17
CA ASN A 73 -20.31 -4.52 -1.80
C ASN A 73 -20.15 -4.84 -3.30
N ASN A 74 -18.98 -4.56 -3.90
CA ASN A 74 -18.73 -4.79 -5.33
C ASN A 74 -17.77 -5.96 -5.59
N SER A 75 -17.41 -6.73 -4.56
CA SER A 75 -16.28 -7.68 -4.56
C SER A 75 -16.47 -8.94 -5.42
N GLU A 76 -17.67 -9.22 -5.94
CA GLU A 76 -17.97 -10.47 -6.66
C GLU A 76 -18.11 -10.34 -8.19
N ASP A 77 -17.98 -9.14 -8.76
CA ASP A 77 -18.05 -8.95 -10.22
C ASP A 77 -16.66 -8.89 -10.87
N ALA A 78 -16.50 -9.49 -12.05
CA ALA A 78 -15.29 -9.43 -12.88
C ALA A 78 -14.85 -7.98 -13.20
N SER A 79 -15.78 -7.04 -13.12
CA SER A 79 -15.51 -5.60 -13.21
C SER A 79 -14.62 -5.08 -12.06
N HIS A 80 -14.78 -5.62 -10.85
CA HIS A 80 -14.01 -5.25 -9.66
C HIS A 80 -12.57 -5.73 -9.75
N ALA A 81 -12.38 -7.00 -10.10
CA ALA A 81 -11.05 -7.58 -10.29
C ALA A 81 -10.25 -6.82 -11.37
N LYS A 82 -10.90 -6.47 -12.50
CA LYS A 82 -10.29 -5.64 -13.55
C LYS A 82 -9.90 -4.25 -13.05
N HIS A 83 -10.68 -3.67 -12.14
CA HIS A 83 -10.37 -2.37 -11.56
C HIS A 83 -9.16 -2.45 -10.63
N ILE A 84 -9.10 -3.45 -9.75
CA ILE A 84 -7.94 -3.70 -8.88
C ILE A 84 -6.69 -3.94 -9.71
N GLU A 85 -6.77 -4.77 -10.75
CA GLU A 85 -5.65 -5.03 -11.66
C GLU A 85 -5.14 -3.73 -12.31
N LYS A 86 -6.05 -2.85 -12.74
CA LYS A 86 -5.70 -1.55 -13.32
C LYS A 86 -5.00 -0.65 -12.30
N LEU A 87 -5.49 -0.60 -11.06
CA LEU A 87 -4.85 0.17 -9.97
C LEU A 87 -3.45 -0.35 -9.69
N ASN A 88 -3.29 -1.67 -9.59
CA ASN A 88 -2.00 -2.32 -9.33
C ASN A 88 -1.01 -2.07 -10.48
N ARG A 89 -1.47 -2.18 -11.73
CA ARG A 89 -0.63 -1.88 -12.90
C ARG A 89 -0.18 -0.43 -12.92
N SER A 90 -1.07 0.50 -12.57
CA SER A 90 -0.74 1.93 -12.47
C SER A 90 0.31 2.18 -11.39
N PHE A 91 0.11 1.60 -10.19
CA PHE A 91 1.08 1.68 -9.10
C PHE A 91 2.45 1.16 -9.53
N LYS A 92 2.52 -0.05 -10.10
CA LYS A 92 3.78 -0.66 -10.57
C LYS A 92 4.46 0.20 -11.63
N LYS A 93 3.72 0.69 -12.61
CA LYS A 93 4.28 1.54 -13.68
C LYS A 93 4.90 2.82 -13.11
N ASN A 94 4.19 3.49 -12.22
CA ASN A 94 4.67 4.73 -11.59
C ASN A 94 5.88 4.46 -10.69
N ALA A 95 5.85 3.38 -9.91
CA ALA A 95 6.97 2.98 -9.07
C ALA A 95 8.22 2.68 -9.90
N ILE A 96 8.11 1.89 -10.98
CA ILE A 96 9.24 1.60 -11.88
C ILE A 96 9.80 2.90 -12.48
N SER A 97 8.94 3.83 -12.87
CA SER A 97 9.36 5.09 -13.47
C SER A 97 10.16 5.99 -12.52
N ILE A 98 9.94 5.90 -11.21
CA ILE A 98 10.62 6.74 -10.21
C ILE A 98 11.79 6.01 -9.56
N PHE A 99 11.60 4.75 -9.15
CA PHE A 99 12.55 4.01 -8.32
C PHE A 99 13.39 3.01 -9.11
N GLY A 100 13.03 2.73 -10.37
CA GLY A 100 13.61 1.64 -11.15
C GLY A 100 13.04 0.26 -10.76
N GLU A 101 13.37 -0.75 -11.57
CA GLU A 101 12.78 -2.09 -11.42
C GLU A 101 13.18 -2.79 -10.12
N GLU A 102 14.47 -2.73 -9.75
CA GLU A 102 14.99 -3.42 -8.55
C GLU A 102 14.35 -2.89 -7.26
N LYS A 103 14.43 -1.56 -7.02
CA LYS A 103 13.77 -0.96 -5.85
C LYS A 103 12.25 -1.18 -5.87
N THR A 104 11.61 -1.18 -7.04
CA THR A 104 10.17 -1.46 -7.12
C THR A 104 9.83 -2.87 -6.63
N LYS A 105 10.66 -3.87 -6.91
CA LYS A 105 10.44 -5.23 -6.37
C LYS A 105 10.46 -5.22 -4.83
N GLU A 106 11.41 -4.50 -4.24
CA GLU A 106 11.51 -4.38 -2.78
C GLU A 106 10.32 -3.60 -2.17
N ILE A 107 9.89 -2.52 -2.83
CA ILE A 107 8.68 -1.78 -2.45
C ILE A 107 7.46 -2.71 -2.45
N LEU A 108 7.29 -3.55 -3.47
CA LEU A 108 6.16 -4.47 -3.59
C LEU A 108 6.20 -5.62 -2.57
N ILE A 109 7.37 -5.94 -2.03
CA ILE A 109 7.49 -6.89 -0.90
C ILE A 109 7.01 -6.22 0.40
N LEU A 110 7.35 -4.94 0.61
CA LEU A 110 6.99 -4.19 1.81
C LEU A 110 5.55 -3.65 1.77
N TYR A 111 5.01 -3.44 0.56
CA TYR A 111 3.65 -3.01 0.29
C TYR A 111 3.03 -3.94 -0.77
N PRO A 112 2.59 -5.15 -0.35
CA PRO A 112 1.98 -6.11 -1.24
C PRO A 112 0.64 -5.55 -1.76
N LEU A 113 0.45 -5.65 -3.06
CA LEU A 113 -0.79 -5.24 -3.71
C LEU A 113 -1.81 -6.40 -3.63
N GLN A 114 -3.08 -6.07 -3.40
CA GLN A 114 -4.17 -7.06 -3.41
C GLN A 114 -4.42 -7.59 -4.83
N ASP A 115 -4.62 -8.89 -4.98
CA ASP A 115 -5.00 -9.53 -6.26
C ASP A 115 -6.50 -9.45 -6.52
#